data_AF-A0A3C0SYL2-F1
#
_entry.id   AF-A0A3C0SYL2-F1
#
_cell.length_a   1.000
_cell.length_b   1.000
_cell.length_c   1.000
_cell.angle_alpha   90.00
_cell.angle_beta   90.00
_cell.angle_gamma   90.00
#
_symmetry.space_group_name_H-M   'P 1'
#
loop_
_entity.id
_entity.type
_entity.pdbx_description
1 polymer ?
#
loop_
_entity_poly.entity_id
_entity_poly.type
_entity_poly.pdbx_seq_one_letter_code
_entity_poly.pdbx_strand_id
1 'polypeptide(L)'
;HVINYDLPDEIEIYNHRSGRTGRAGSTGISLSIINMRERGRIKRIEKNLGRKISEAQIPGKQEICEAQLLALIEKVHNVNVDESMISPYMGVIEEKLAGFTGEELVKKFVSLEFNRFLDFYKNLEDLKPVKRGNDLDFRSNRDYSRDRRNDRRPGGHRGSEGRPRGRRQERGDSADYSWLKINLGRRDGISPPELMKMINQNTRGKTVDLGRIDIQPTSTRFQVEKSAVDFLTQALRRKVHNGKRLRIE
;
A
#
# COMPACT_ATOMS: atom_id res chain seq x y z
N HIS A 1 8.44 -15.86 6.06
CA HIS A 1 8.18 -14.79 5.09
C HIS A 1 8.56 -13.44 5.70
N VAL A 2 9.09 -12.53 4.90
CA VAL A 2 9.33 -11.10 5.24
C VAL A 2 8.71 -10.26 4.13
N ILE A 3 8.02 -9.17 4.50
CA ILE A 3 7.44 -8.24 3.53
C ILE A 3 7.94 -6.83 3.86
N ASN A 4 8.72 -6.25 2.95
CA ASN A 4 9.13 -4.85 3.01
C ASN A 4 8.04 -3.99 2.34
N TYR A 5 7.29 -3.25 3.16
CA TYR A 5 6.27 -2.33 2.66
C TYR A 5 6.90 -1.17 1.87
N ASP A 6 8.00 -0.62 2.39
CA ASP A 6 8.85 0.33 1.69
C ASP A 6 10.24 -0.28 1.49
N LEU A 7 10.83 -0.03 0.32
CA LEU A 7 12.19 -0.46 0.03
C LEU A 7 13.21 0.31 0.87
N PRO A 8 14.07 -0.36 1.67
CA PRO A 8 15.15 0.30 2.39
C PRO A 8 16.09 1.04 1.44
N ASP A 9 16.56 2.23 1.86
CA ASP A 9 17.54 3.01 1.10
C ASP A 9 18.95 2.40 1.15
N GLU A 10 19.28 1.75 2.27
CA GLU A 10 20.58 1.15 2.53
C GLU A 10 20.51 -0.38 2.43
N ILE A 11 21.53 -0.96 1.81
CA ILE A 11 21.60 -2.41 1.62
C ILE A 11 21.74 -3.19 2.92
N GLU A 12 22.47 -2.66 3.90
CA GLU A 12 22.64 -3.31 5.20
C GLU A 12 21.29 -3.49 5.90
N ILE A 13 20.42 -2.47 5.80
CA ILE A 13 19.05 -2.53 6.30
C ILE A 13 18.24 -3.58 5.53
N TYR A 14 18.35 -3.62 4.20
CA TYR A 14 17.68 -4.65 3.39
C TYR A 14 18.12 -6.07 3.79
N ASN A 15 19.41 -6.30 4.02
CA ASN A 15 19.95 -7.59 4.42
C ASN A 15 19.48 -7.98 5.83
N HIS A 16 19.53 -7.06 6.80
CA HIS A 16 19.05 -7.31 8.16
C HIS A 16 17.55 -7.61 8.23
N ARG A 17 16.74 -6.98 7.38
CA ARG A 17 15.30 -7.26 7.25
C ARG A 17 15.07 -8.61 6.58
N SER A 18 15.69 -8.83 5.43
CA SER A 18 15.52 -10.08 4.67
C SER A 18 16.05 -11.29 5.45
N GLY A 19 17.11 -11.14 6.24
CA GLY A 19 17.64 -12.20 7.12
C GLY A 19 16.72 -12.62 8.28
N ARG A 20 15.51 -12.05 8.39
CA ARG A 20 14.49 -12.51 9.36
C ARG A 20 13.73 -13.74 8.86
N THR A 21 13.87 -14.13 7.59
CA THR A 21 13.31 -15.37 7.00
C THR A 21 14.42 -16.39 6.72
N GLY A 22 14.08 -17.65 6.45
CA GLY A 22 15.06 -18.68 6.02
C GLY A 22 16.12 -19.05 7.06
N ARG A 23 15.69 -19.39 8.28
CA ARG A 23 16.59 -19.75 9.40
C ARG A 23 16.89 -21.26 9.42
N ALA A 24 17.98 -21.64 10.08
CA ALA A 24 18.35 -23.05 10.34
C ALA A 24 18.34 -23.94 9.07
N GLY A 25 18.82 -23.39 7.95
CA GLY A 25 18.87 -24.12 6.67
C GLY A 25 17.54 -24.22 5.92
N SER A 26 16.43 -23.70 6.47
CA SER A 26 15.14 -23.64 5.78
C SER A 26 15.11 -22.56 4.71
N THR A 27 14.31 -22.76 3.67
CA THR A 27 14.03 -21.73 2.66
C THR A 27 13.13 -20.64 3.26
N GLY A 28 13.23 -19.42 2.71
CA GLY A 28 12.42 -18.30 3.16
C GLY A 28 12.20 -17.29 2.05
N ILE A 29 11.01 -16.68 2.06
CA ILE A 29 10.62 -15.68 1.06
C ILE A 29 10.74 -14.28 1.65
N SER A 30 11.38 -13.36 0.91
CA SER A 30 11.44 -11.92 1.19
C SER A 30 10.81 -11.18 0.01
N LEU A 31 9.72 -10.46 0.26
CA LEU A 31 8.99 -9.67 -0.73
C LEU A 31 9.22 -8.18 -0.46
N SER A 32 9.32 -7.38 -1.51
CA SER A 32 9.42 -5.92 -1.38
C SER A 32 8.43 -5.27 -2.32
N ILE A 33 7.56 -4.42 -1.77
CA ILE A 33 6.65 -3.59 -2.55
C ILE A 33 7.44 -2.35 -2.97
N ILE A 34 7.41 -2.04 -4.26
CA ILE A 34 8.16 -0.90 -4.80
C ILE A 34 7.28 -0.03 -5.70
N ASN A 35 7.54 1.26 -5.71
CA ASN A 35 7.00 2.18 -6.71
C ASN A 35 8.02 2.49 -7.83
N MET A 36 7.59 3.20 -8.87
CA MET A 36 8.42 3.52 -10.04
C MET A 36 9.73 4.25 -9.70
N ARG A 37 9.72 5.11 -8.65
CA ARG A 37 10.89 5.91 -8.26
C ARG A 37 11.96 5.06 -7.57
N GLU A 38 11.59 3.87 -7.08
CA GLU A 38 12.48 2.97 -6.32
C GLU A 38 13.15 1.92 -7.23
N ARG A 39 12.76 1.85 -8.51
CA ARG A 39 13.34 0.90 -9.48
C ARG A 39 14.86 1.06 -9.62
N GLY A 40 15.35 2.30 -9.58
CA GLY A 40 16.79 2.58 -9.57
C GLY A 40 17.49 2.09 -8.31
N ARG A 41 16.80 2.08 -7.16
CA ARG A 41 17.32 1.56 -5.89
C ARG A 41 17.38 0.03 -5.90
N ILE A 42 16.36 -0.66 -6.42
CA ILE A 42 16.41 -2.12 -6.64
C ILE A 42 17.64 -2.52 -7.45
N LYS A 43 17.90 -1.86 -8.60
CA LYS A 43 19.07 -2.18 -9.43
C LYS A 43 20.41 -2.05 -8.68
N ARG A 44 20.52 -1.09 -7.75
CA ARG A 44 21.71 -0.93 -6.90
C ARG A 44 21.82 -2.06 -5.88
N ILE A 45 20.69 -2.41 -5.25
CA ILE A 45 20.61 -3.52 -4.30
C ILE A 45 21.00 -4.84 -4.99
N GLU A 46 20.46 -5.12 -6.18
CA GLU A 46 20.82 -6.30 -6.99
C GLU A 46 22.31 -6.35 -7.34
N LYS A 47 22.90 -5.23 -7.78
CA LYS A 47 24.32 -5.15 -8.11
C LYS A 47 25.21 -5.51 -6.92
N ASN A 48 24.86 -5.00 -5.73
CA ASN A 48 25.63 -5.26 -4.51
C ASN A 48 25.37 -6.66 -3.94
N LEU A 49 24.15 -7.19 -4.07
CA LEU A 49 23.81 -8.57 -3.71
C LEU A 49 24.46 -9.60 -4.65
N GLY A 50 24.84 -9.18 -5.86
CA GLY A 50 25.33 -10.09 -6.91
C GLY A 50 24.25 -11.04 -7.44
N ARG A 51 22.96 -10.73 -7.19
CA ARG A 51 21.81 -11.56 -7.58
C ARG A 51 20.68 -10.69 -8.09
N LYS A 52 19.97 -11.18 -9.11
CA LYS A 52 18.74 -10.54 -9.58
C LYS A 52 17.59 -10.88 -8.63
N ILE A 53 16.78 -9.88 -8.32
CA ILE A 53 15.53 -10.05 -7.58
C ILE A 53 14.44 -10.36 -8.60
N SER A 54 13.69 -11.44 -8.39
CA SER A 54 12.59 -11.81 -9.27
C SER A 54 11.43 -10.84 -9.13
N GLU A 55 10.98 -10.28 -10.25
CA GLU A 55 9.76 -9.48 -10.30
C GLU A 55 8.55 -10.40 -10.19
N ALA A 56 7.72 -10.21 -9.16
CA ALA A 56 6.47 -10.92 -8.98
C ALA A 56 5.32 -10.11 -9.58
N GLN A 57 4.35 -10.80 -10.19
CA GLN A 57 3.10 -10.17 -10.62
C GLN A 57 2.23 -9.88 -9.39
N ILE A 58 1.51 -8.75 -9.43
CA ILE A 58 0.49 -8.45 -8.44
C ILE A 58 -0.70 -9.35 -8.76
N PRO A 59 -1.22 -10.11 -7.80
CA PRO A 59 -2.34 -10.99 -8.05
C PRO A 59 -3.59 -10.18 -8.41
N GLY A 60 -4.34 -10.67 -9.38
CA GLY A 60 -5.61 -10.06 -9.78
C GLY A 60 -6.69 -10.28 -8.72
N LYS A 61 -7.77 -9.50 -8.76
CA LYS A 61 -8.91 -9.64 -7.83
C LYS A 61 -9.49 -11.06 -7.81
N GLN A 62 -9.56 -11.72 -8.97
CA GLN A 62 -10.07 -13.09 -9.07
C GLN A 62 -9.17 -14.08 -8.33
N GLU A 63 -7.86 -13.97 -8.52
CA GLU A 63 -6.86 -14.81 -7.86
C GLU A 63 -6.85 -14.58 -6.34
N ILE A 64 -7.02 -13.33 -5.90
CA ILE A 64 -7.14 -13.00 -4.47
C ILE A 64 -8.40 -13.63 -3.88
N CYS A 65 -9.55 -13.50 -4.56
CA CYS A 65 -10.80 -14.10 -4.12
C CYS A 65 -10.68 -15.62 -4.03
N GLU A 66 -10.11 -16.26 -5.04
CA GLU A 66 -9.87 -17.71 -5.06
C GLU A 66 -8.97 -18.16 -3.90
N ALA A 67 -7.84 -17.49 -3.70
CA ALA A 67 -6.91 -17.82 -2.60
C ALA A 67 -7.58 -17.66 -1.22
N GLN A 68 -8.42 -16.65 -1.04
CA GLN A 68 -9.17 -16.45 0.20
C GLN A 68 -10.25 -17.52 0.41
N LEU A 69 -10.93 -17.93 -0.66
CA LEU A 69 -11.90 -19.02 -0.61
C LEU A 69 -11.25 -20.34 -0.23
N LEU A 70 -10.11 -20.69 -0.84
CA LEU A 70 -9.37 -21.89 -0.51
C LEU A 70 -8.86 -21.86 0.93
N ALA A 71 -8.32 -20.72 1.39
CA ALA A 71 -7.90 -20.55 2.77
C ALA A 71 -9.06 -20.67 3.78
N LEU A 72 -10.27 -20.25 3.39
CA LEU A 72 -11.47 -20.44 4.21
C LEU A 72 -11.80 -21.93 4.34
N ILE A 73 -11.80 -22.67 3.23
CA ILE A 73 -12.07 -24.12 3.23
C ILE A 73 -11.03 -24.84 4.10
N GLU A 74 -9.76 -24.48 4.00
CA GLU A 74 -8.69 -25.06 4.82
C GLU A 74 -8.89 -24.75 6.31
N LYS A 75 -9.35 -23.53 6.66
CA LYS A 75 -9.71 -23.20 8.04
C LYS A 75 -10.89 -24.02 8.56
N VAL A 76 -11.92 -24.22 7.74
CA VAL A 76 -13.08 -25.07 8.10
C VAL A 76 -12.63 -26.51 8.29
N HIS A 77 -11.74 -27.02 7.43
CA HIS A 77 -11.19 -28.37 7.56
C HIS A 77 -10.37 -28.56 8.85
N ASN A 78 -9.61 -27.54 9.25
CA ASN A 78 -8.70 -27.63 10.39
C ASN A 78 -9.32 -27.11 11.71
N VAL A 79 -10.60 -26.76 11.72
CA VAL A 79 -11.26 -26.26 12.93
C VAL A 79 -11.52 -27.43 13.89
N ASN A 80 -11.07 -27.29 15.13
CA ASN A 80 -11.46 -28.20 16.20
C ASN A 80 -12.80 -27.75 16.76
N VAL A 81 -13.82 -28.59 16.65
CA VAL A 81 -15.15 -28.30 17.16
C VAL A 81 -15.20 -28.62 18.64
N ASP A 82 -15.42 -27.61 19.46
CA ASP A 82 -15.70 -27.78 20.89
C ASP A 82 -17.20 -27.95 21.09
N GLU A 83 -17.65 -29.20 21.12
CA GLU A 83 -19.05 -29.57 21.25
C GLU A 83 -19.70 -29.00 22.52
N SER A 84 -18.93 -28.85 23.61
CA SER A 84 -19.46 -28.36 24.89
C SER A 84 -19.95 -26.91 24.81
N MET A 85 -19.28 -26.10 23.99
CA MET A 85 -19.58 -24.68 23.81
C MET A 85 -20.73 -24.42 22.84
N ILE A 86 -20.95 -25.33 21.88
CA ILE A 86 -21.97 -25.15 20.83
C ILE A 86 -23.27 -25.91 21.11
N SER A 87 -23.21 -27.00 21.89
CA SER A 87 -24.35 -27.87 22.21
C SER A 87 -25.62 -27.12 22.67
N PRO A 88 -25.55 -26.08 23.54
CA PRO A 88 -26.73 -25.33 23.96
C PRO A 88 -27.49 -24.63 22.82
N TYR A 89 -26.81 -24.36 21.71
CA TYR A 89 -27.36 -23.62 20.58
C TYR A 89 -27.73 -24.53 19.39
N MET A 90 -27.19 -25.75 19.35
CA MET A 90 -27.35 -26.65 18.20
C MET A 90 -28.81 -26.95 17.88
N GLY A 91 -29.67 -27.20 18.88
CA GLY A 91 -31.08 -27.49 18.63
C GLY A 91 -31.82 -26.35 17.91
N VAL A 92 -31.59 -25.09 18.29
CA VAL A 92 -32.19 -23.92 17.63
C VAL A 92 -31.59 -23.69 16.24
N ILE A 93 -30.29 -23.95 16.08
CA ILE A 93 -29.60 -23.81 14.80
C ILE A 93 -30.11 -24.85 13.81
N GLU A 94 -30.23 -26.11 14.22
CA GLU A 94 -30.74 -27.21 13.41
C GLU A 94 -32.18 -26.96 12.98
N GLU A 95 -33.04 -26.46 13.88
CA GLU A 95 -34.41 -26.07 13.53
C GLU A 95 -34.43 -24.96 12.46
N LYS A 96 -33.59 -23.93 12.61
CA LYS A 96 -33.53 -22.81 11.64
C LYS A 96 -32.90 -23.20 10.30
N LEU A 97 -32.05 -24.21 10.30
CA LEU A 97 -31.42 -24.76 9.10
C LEU A 97 -32.21 -25.94 8.52
N ALA A 98 -33.31 -26.33 9.16
CA ALA A 98 -34.17 -27.41 8.70
C ALA A 98 -34.71 -27.12 7.29
N GLY A 99 -34.67 -28.12 6.43
CA GLY A 99 -35.12 -28.02 5.03
C GLY A 99 -34.03 -27.66 4.03
N PHE A 100 -32.80 -27.35 4.47
CA PHE A 100 -31.65 -27.28 3.57
C PHE A 100 -30.88 -28.60 3.56
N THR A 101 -30.49 -29.02 2.37
CA THR A 101 -29.51 -30.11 2.21
C THR A 101 -28.11 -29.65 2.64
N GLY A 102 -27.24 -30.59 3.01
CA GLY A 102 -25.85 -30.27 3.34
C GLY A 102 -25.13 -29.50 2.23
N GLU A 103 -25.40 -29.84 0.97
CA GLU A 103 -24.86 -29.12 -0.18
C GLU A 103 -25.35 -27.67 -0.27
N GLU A 104 -26.65 -27.43 -0.02
CA GLU A 104 -27.21 -26.08 0.01
C GLU A 104 -26.67 -25.25 1.16
N LEU A 105 -26.48 -25.86 2.34
CA LEU A 105 -25.85 -25.19 3.47
C LEU A 105 -24.43 -24.77 3.12
N VAL A 106 -23.61 -25.68 2.57
CA VAL A 106 -22.24 -25.35 2.13
C VAL A 106 -22.25 -24.20 1.12
N LYS A 107 -23.10 -24.25 0.09
CA LYS A 107 -23.21 -23.18 -0.91
C LYS A 107 -23.60 -21.84 -0.26
N LYS A 108 -24.53 -21.83 0.69
CA LYS A 108 -24.98 -20.61 1.39
C LYS A 108 -23.90 -20.05 2.30
N PHE A 109 -23.21 -20.86 3.09
CA PHE A 109 -22.11 -20.42 3.96
C PHE A 109 -20.92 -19.91 3.15
N VAL A 110 -20.54 -20.64 2.10
CA VAL A 110 -19.50 -20.20 1.17
C VAL A 110 -19.91 -18.89 0.51
N SER A 111 -21.15 -18.77 0.02
CA SER A 111 -21.63 -17.52 -0.61
C SER A 111 -21.67 -16.37 0.38
N LEU A 112 -22.03 -16.58 1.65
CA LEU A 112 -22.09 -15.53 2.66
C LEU A 112 -20.69 -14.93 2.91
N GLU A 113 -19.69 -15.78 3.11
CA GLU A 113 -18.32 -15.33 3.35
C GLU A 113 -17.65 -14.84 2.06
N PHE A 114 -17.93 -15.47 0.92
CA PHE A 114 -17.37 -15.09 -0.38
C PHE A 114 -17.97 -13.79 -0.92
N ASN A 115 -19.28 -13.55 -0.74
CA ASN A 115 -19.92 -12.28 -1.12
C ASN A 115 -19.31 -11.12 -0.35
N ARG A 116 -18.93 -11.33 0.93
CA ARG A 116 -18.22 -10.31 1.71
C ARG A 116 -16.89 -9.90 1.04
N PHE A 117 -16.16 -10.86 0.49
CA PHE A 117 -14.92 -10.59 -0.26
C PHE A 117 -15.21 -9.97 -1.62
N LEU A 118 -16.16 -10.52 -2.37
CA LEU A 118 -16.55 -10.00 -3.67
C LEU A 118 -16.98 -8.54 -3.58
N ASP A 119 -17.85 -8.16 -2.63
CA ASP A 119 -18.30 -6.78 -2.49
C ASP A 119 -17.14 -5.82 -2.18
N PHE A 120 -16.13 -6.28 -1.42
CA PHE A 120 -14.92 -5.51 -1.16
C PHE A 120 -14.09 -5.30 -2.44
N TYR A 121 -13.89 -6.35 -3.25
CA TYR A 121 -13.06 -6.30 -4.45
C TYR A 121 -13.80 -5.85 -5.73
N LYS A 122 -15.13 -5.89 -5.76
CA LYS A 122 -15.98 -5.59 -6.92
C LYS A 122 -15.81 -4.17 -7.43
N ASN A 123 -15.57 -3.23 -6.52
CA ASN A 123 -15.37 -1.82 -6.82
C ASN A 123 -13.88 -1.42 -6.93
N LEU A 124 -12.96 -2.38 -6.79
CA LEU A 124 -11.53 -2.13 -6.94
C LEU A 124 -11.09 -2.47 -8.36
N GLU A 125 -10.40 -1.55 -9.01
CA GLU A 125 -9.71 -1.84 -10.26
C GLU A 125 -8.50 -2.74 -9.98
N ASP A 126 -8.24 -3.69 -10.88
CA ASP A 126 -7.02 -4.47 -10.83
C ASP A 126 -5.81 -3.55 -11.02
N LEU A 127 -4.80 -3.72 -10.16
CA LEU A 127 -3.54 -3.00 -10.29
C LEU A 127 -2.85 -3.45 -11.57
N LYS A 128 -3.00 -2.68 -12.64
CA LYS A 128 -2.33 -2.97 -13.90
C LYS A 128 -0.82 -2.75 -13.70
N PRO A 129 0.03 -3.76 -13.92
CA PRO A 129 1.45 -3.52 -13.97
C PRO A 129 1.70 -2.52 -15.10
N VAL A 130 2.42 -1.44 -14.81
CA VAL A 130 2.73 -0.43 -15.83
C VAL A 130 3.70 -1.05 -16.83
N LYS A 131 3.15 -1.67 -17.87
CA LYS A 131 3.89 -2.01 -19.08
C LYS A 131 4.17 -0.69 -19.79
N ARG A 132 5.42 -0.24 -19.75
CA ARG A 132 5.94 0.65 -20.79
C ARG A 132 7.16 0.02 -21.41
N GLY A 133 7.09 -0.05 -22.74
CA GLY A 133 8.05 -0.69 -23.61
C GLY A 133 9.43 -0.07 -23.47
N ASN A 134 10.38 -0.80 -24.04
CA ASN A 134 11.68 -0.25 -24.40
C ASN A 134 11.46 1.07 -25.11
N ASP A 135 11.73 2.19 -24.44
CA ASP A 135 11.97 3.46 -25.11
C ASP A 135 12.45 4.53 -24.11
N LEU A 136 13.57 5.15 -24.51
CA LEU A 136 14.08 6.45 -24.09
C LEU A 136 15.07 6.48 -22.92
N ASP A 137 16.31 6.10 -23.23
CA ASP A 137 17.44 7.04 -23.29
C ASP A 137 17.37 8.27 -22.37
N PHE A 138 17.45 8.04 -21.07
CA PHE A 138 17.89 9.09 -20.14
C PHE A 138 19.42 9.14 -20.09
N ARG A 139 19.98 9.67 -21.17
CA ARG A 139 21.24 10.42 -21.25
C ARG A 139 22.42 9.84 -20.47
N SER A 140 23.09 8.88 -21.10
CA SER A 140 24.55 8.80 -21.04
C SER A 140 25.16 10.04 -21.72
N ASN A 141 25.11 11.18 -21.06
CA ASN A 141 26.03 12.28 -21.35
C ASN A 141 26.74 12.65 -20.05
N ARG A 142 27.45 11.67 -19.49
CA ARG A 142 28.53 11.93 -18.55
C ARG A 142 29.81 11.69 -19.33
N ASP A 143 30.16 12.74 -20.04
CA ASP A 143 31.40 12.96 -20.74
C ASP A 143 32.57 12.42 -19.90
N TYR A 144 33.21 11.38 -20.44
CA TYR A 144 34.48 10.85 -19.94
C TYR A 144 35.58 11.82 -20.38
N SER A 145 35.67 12.99 -19.73
CA SER A 145 36.90 13.79 -19.77
C SER A 145 37.78 13.37 -18.60
N ARG A 146 38.50 12.29 -18.89
CA ARG A 146 39.63 11.72 -18.17
C ARG A 146 40.77 12.75 -18.09
N ASP A 147 41.36 12.85 -16.90
CA ASP A 147 42.72 13.29 -16.61
C ASP A 147 43.43 14.18 -17.64
N ARG A 148 43.59 15.46 -17.31
CA ARG A 148 44.89 16.10 -17.42
C ARG A 148 45.19 16.89 -16.15
N ARG A 149 46.04 16.30 -15.31
CA ARG A 149 46.89 17.02 -14.37
C ARG A 149 47.57 18.17 -15.12
N ASN A 150 47.42 19.39 -14.65
CA ASN A 150 48.48 20.37 -14.79
C ASN A 150 48.50 21.28 -13.58
N ASP A 151 49.63 21.23 -12.88
CA ASP A 151 50.03 22.12 -11.82
C ASP A 151 50.12 23.56 -12.34
N ARG A 152 49.64 24.50 -11.51
CA ARG A 152 50.32 25.75 -11.09
C ARG A 152 49.28 26.76 -10.56
N ARG A 153 49.35 27.02 -9.26
CA ARG A 153 48.90 28.28 -8.62
C ARG A 153 49.86 29.43 -9.00
N PRO A 154 49.66 30.71 -8.58
CA PRO A 154 48.55 31.35 -7.86
C PRO A 154 48.10 32.72 -8.44
N GLY A 155 46.91 33.21 -8.05
CA GLY A 155 46.67 34.67 -7.99
C GLY A 155 45.22 35.12 -8.13
N GLY A 156 44.78 35.97 -7.20
CA GLY A 156 43.86 37.08 -7.52
C GLY A 156 42.38 36.98 -7.11
N HIS A 157 42.09 37.53 -5.93
CA HIS A 157 40.98 38.44 -5.59
C HIS A 157 39.48 38.11 -5.81
N ARG A 158 38.78 38.18 -4.67
CA ARG A 158 37.53 38.91 -4.36
C ARG A 158 36.32 38.74 -5.29
N GLY A 159 35.28 38.15 -4.72
CA GLY A 159 33.92 38.22 -5.26
C GLY A 159 32.93 37.53 -4.33
N SER A 160 32.56 38.23 -3.25
CA SER A 160 31.37 37.93 -2.46
C SER A 160 30.15 38.17 -3.34
N GLU A 161 29.42 37.12 -3.71
CA GLU A 161 28.04 37.25 -4.14
C GLU A 161 27.27 35.95 -3.84
N GLY A 162 26.50 36.01 -2.75
CA GLY A 162 25.56 34.96 -2.38
C GLY A 162 24.47 34.85 -3.44
N ARG A 163 24.51 33.78 -4.24
CA ARG A 163 23.37 33.38 -5.05
C ARG A 163 22.35 32.64 -4.17
N PRO A 164 21.08 33.06 -4.13
CA PRO A 164 20.05 32.35 -3.37
C PRO A 164 19.94 30.93 -3.93
N ARG A 165 19.97 29.94 -3.04
CA ARG A 165 19.55 28.56 -3.35
C ARG A 165 18.14 28.63 -3.90
N GLY A 166 18.03 28.59 -5.23
CA GLY A 166 16.76 28.40 -5.92
C GLY A 166 16.11 27.16 -5.35
N ARG A 167 14.95 27.34 -4.69
CA ARG A 167 14.03 26.29 -4.31
C ARG A 167 13.91 25.37 -5.52
N ARG A 168 14.37 24.14 -5.38
CA ARG A 168 14.05 23.05 -6.31
C ARG A 168 12.54 22.90 -6.26
N GLN A 169 11.86 23.62 -7.13
CA GLN A 169 10.44 23.53 -7.34
C GLN A 169 10.19 22.06 -7.69
N GLU A 170 9.52 21.36 -6.78
CA GLU A 170 9.10 19.99 -6.95
C GLU A 170 8.15 19.96 -8.15
N ARG A 171 8.73 19.74 -9.34
CA ARG A 171 7.98 19.43 -10.55
C ARG A 171 7.35 18.06 -10.33
N GLY A 172 6.05 18.06 -10.07
CA GLY A 172 5.25 16.85 -10.08
C GLY A 172 3.99 16.88 -9.21
N ASP A 173 3.33 18.02 -9.04
CA ASP A 173 1.90 18.00 -8.76
C ASP A 173 1.19 17.84 -10.10
N SER A 174 0.61 16.66 -10.33
CA SER A 174 -0.42 16.50 -11.36
C SER A 174 -1.49 17.58 -11.11
N ALA A 175 -1.82 18.34 -12.16
CA ALA A 175 -2.67 19.53 -12.09
C ALA A 175 -4.08 19.29 -11.51
N ASP A 176 -4.46 18.04 -11.26
CA ASP A 176 -5.83 17.65 -10.92
C ASP A 176 -6.03 17.22 -9.46
N TYR A 177 -4.96 17.14 -8.67
CA TYR A 177 -5.04 16.72 -7.26
C TYR A 177 -4.77 17.88 -6.29
N SER A 178 -5.49 17.87 -5.17
CA SER A 178 -5.34 18.79 -4.04
C SER A 178 -5.09 18.01 -2.75
N TRP A 179 -4.25 18.57 -1.89
CA TRP A 179 -4.00 18.01 -0.56
C TRP A 179 -5.11 18.40 0.41
N LEU A 180 -5.59 17.41 1.16
CA LEU A 180 -6.43 17.58 2.34
C LEU A 180 -5.71 17.00 3.56
N LYS A 181 -5.96 17.58 4.74
CA LYS A 181 -5.42 17.13 6.01
C LYS A 181 -6.53 16.90 7.02
N ILE A 182 -6.48 15.79 7.73
CA ILE A 182 -7.34 15.52 8.89
C ILE A 182 -6.52 15.43 10.18
N ASN A 183 -7.16 15.78 11.30
CA ASN A 183 -6.58 15.77 12.65
C ASN A 183 -6.56 14.38 13.33
N LEU A 184 -6.63 13.30 12.56
CA LEU A 184 -6.55 11.93 13.05
C LEU A 184 -5.34 11.25 12.42
N GLY A 185 -4.54 10.57 13.22
CA GLY A 185 -3.33 9.89 12.77
C GLY A 185 -3.23 8.44 13.26
N ARG A 186 -2.03 7.87 13.16
CA ARG A 186 -1.77 6.47 13.56
C ARG A 186 -2.14 6.19 15.02
N ARG A 187 -1.97 7.17 15.93
CA ARG A 187 -2.36 7.03 17.35
C ARG A 187 -3.87 6.95 17.56
N ASP A 188 -4.64 7.41 16.59
CA ASP A 188 -6.10 7.37 16.59
C ASP A 188 -6.65 6.13 15.86
N GLY A 189 -5.77 5.20 15.47
CA GLY A 189 -6.14 3.99 14.74
C GLY A 189 -6.27 4.19 13.23
N ILE A 190 -5.89 5.36 12.70
CA ILE A 190 -5.99 5.62 11.26
C ILE A 190 -4.95 4.79 10.49
N SER A 191 -5.48 3.98 9.59
CA SER A 191 -4.76 3.21 8.56
C SER A 191 -5.33 3.58 7.18
N PRO A 192 -4.65 3.26 6.06
CA PRO A 192 -5.21 3.54 4.74
C PRO A 192 -6.60 2.91 4.51
N PRO A 193 -6.87 1.65 4.94
CA PRO A 193 -8.22 1.08 4.88
C PRO A 193 -9.23 1.84 5.75
N GLU A 194 -8.86 2.26 6.95
CA GLU A 194 -9.76 2.99 7.85
C GLU A 194 -10.06 4.41 7.32
N LEU A 195 -9.08 5.08 6.72
CA LEU A 195 -9.27 6.35 6.02
C LEU A 195 -10.25 6.20 4.86
N MET A 196 -10.06 5.17 4.01
CA MET A 196 -10.96 4.88 2.90
C MET A 196 -12.39 4.57 3.37
N LYS A 197 -12.51 3.74 4.40
CA LYS A 197 -13.79 3.42 5.03
C LYS A 197 -14.47 4.68 5.58
N MET A 198 -13.73 5.53 6.29
CA MET A 198 -14.25 6.78 6.85
C MET A 198 -14.73 7.72 5.74
N ILE A 199 -14.00 7.83 4.64
CA ILE A 199 -14.40 8.65 3.50
C ILE A 199 -15.67 8.05 2.87
N ASN A 200 -15.66 6.77 2.52
CA ASN A 200 -16.79 6.10 1.86
C ASN A 200 -18.09 6.12 2.68
N GLN A 201 -17.99 5.95 4.01
CA GLN A 201 -19.14 6.05 4.91
C GLN A 201 -19.79 7.44 4.91
N ASN A 202 -18.99 8.48 4.63
CA ASN A 202 -19.47 9.86 4.63
C ASN A 202 -19.80 10.39 3.23
N THR A 203 -19.46 9.67 2.15
CA THR A 203 -19.63 10.14 0.76
C THR A 203 -20.85 9.59 0.01
N ARG A 204 -21.89 9.05 0.69
CA ARG A 204 -23.13 8.52 0.07
C ARG A 204 -22.86 7.59 -1.13
N GLY A 205 -21.81 6.77 -1.07
CA GLY A 205 -21.47 5.81 -2.13
C GLY A 205 -20.75 6.39 -3.35
N LYS A 206 -20.32 7.66 -3.32
CA LYS A 206 -19.34 8.15 -4.29
C LYS A 206 -17.95 7.65 -3.91
N THR A 207 -17.37 6.82 -4.76
CA THR A 207 -15.94 6.47 -4.69
C THR A 207 -15.13 7.73 -4.92
N VAL A 208 -14.26 8.06 -3.96
CA VAL A 208 -13.32 9.17 -4.13
C VAL A 208 -11.94 8.56 -4.34
N ASP A 209 -11.36 8.83 -5.50
CA ASP A 209 -9.99 8.42 -5.79
C ASP A 209 -9.03 9.23 -4.93
N LEU A 210 -8.34 8.50 -4.06
CA LEU A 210 -7.25 9.04 -3.25
C LEU A 210 -5.94 8.88 -3.99
N GLY A 211 -5.20 9.97 -4.11
CA GLY A 211 -3.81 9.96 -4.54
C GLY A 211 -2.88 9.56 -3.39
N ARG A 212 -1.79 10.30 -3.21
CA ARG A 212 -0.83 10.02 -2.14
C ARG A 212 -1.46 10.19 -0.75
N ILE A 213 -1.21 9.24 0.16
CA ILE A 213 -1.61 9.31 1.58
C ILE A 213 -0.35 9.32 2.45
N ASP A 214 -0.30 10.23 3.41
CA ASP A 214 0.75 10.38 4.42
C ASP A 214 0.11 10.37 5.81
N ILE A 215 0.27 9.26 6.54
CA ILE A 215 -0.29 9.05 7.88
C ILE A 215 0.80 9.34 8.91
N GLN A 216 0.65 10.45 9.62
CA GLN A 216 1.50 10.85 10.74
C GLN A 216 0.92 10.36 12.07
N PRO A 217 1.65 10.46 13.20
CA PRO A 217 1.13 10.00 14.49
C PRO A 217 -0.18 10.66 14.93
N THR A 218 -0.39 11.95 14.61
CA THR A 218 -1.52 12.77 15.09
C THR A 218 -2.35 13.39 13.97
N SER A 219 -1.97 13.19 12.70
CA SER A 219 -2.70 13.73 11.56
C SER A 219 -2.46 12.89 10.31
N THR A 220 -3.37 12.98 9.35
CA THR A 220 -3.24 12.30 8.06
C THR A 220 -3.43 13.32 6.96
N ARG A 221 -2.52 13.31 5.98
CA ARG A 221 -2.62 14.10 4.76
C ARG A 221 -2.90 13.18 3.59
N PHE A 222 -3.80 13.54 2.69
CA PHE A 222 -4.10 12.74 1.52
C PHE A 222 -4.45 13.62 0.33
N GLN A 223 -4.14 13.15 -0.87
CA GLN A 223 -4.50 13.82 -2.12
C GLN A 223 -5.86 13.33 -2.61
N VAL A 224 -6.66 14.26 -3.13
CA VAL A 224 -7.94 13.99 -3.76
C VAL A 224 -8.06 14.80 -5.04
N GLU A 225 -8.91 14.37 -5.96
CA GLU A 225 -9.22 15.20 -7.13
C GLU A 225 -9.79 16.55 -6.69
N LYS A 226 -9.42 17.63 -7.40
CA LYS A 226 -9.92 18.99 -7.15
C LYS A 226 -11.44 19.07 -7.13
N SER A 227 -12.10 18.30 -8.00
CA SER A 227 -13.56 18.16 -8.07
C SER A 227 -14.19 17.63 -6.77
N ALA A 228 -13.45 16.82 -6.00
CA ALA A 228 -13.92 16.18 -4.78
C ALA A 228 -13.63 16.99 -3.50
N VAL A 229 -12.79 18.03 -3.57
CA VAL A 229 -12.34 18.82 -2.41
C VAL A 229 -13.51 19.43 -1.63
N ASP A 230 -14.38 20.17 -2.31
CA ASP A 230 -15.47 20.90 -1.66
C ASP A 230 -16.48 19.95 -1.03
N PHE A 231 -16.81 18.88 -1.76
CA PHE A 231 -17.73 17.85 -1.29
C PHE A 231 -17.17 17.09 -0.08
N LEU A 232 -15.91 16.67 -0.11
CA LEU A 232 -15.27 15.99 1.02
C LEU A 232 -15.17 16.90 2.24
N THR A 233 -14.80 18.16 2.02
CA THR A 233 -14.70 19.16 3.10
C THR A 233 -16.04 19.34 3.79
N GLN A 234 -17.16 19.34 3.04
CA GLN A 234 -18.51 19.42 3.60
C GLN A 234 -18.96 18.10 4.25
N ALA A 235 -18.73 16.96 3.61
CA ALA A 235 -19.16 15.64 4.08
C ALA A 235 -18.47 15.24 5.39
N LEU A 236 -17.20 15.61 5.54
CA LEU A 236 -16.38 15.31 6.71
C LEU A 236 -16.46 16.40 7.79
N ARG A 237 -17.02 17.58 7.48
CA ARG A 237 -17.18 18.67 8.46
C ARG A 237 -18.10 18.22 9.60
N ARG A 238 -17.63 18.42 10.85
CA ARG A 238 -18.42 18.24 12.10
C ARG A 238 -18.80 16.79 12.46
N LYS A 239 -18.10 15.78 11.93
CA LYS A 239 -18.29 14.39 12.35
C LYS A 239 -17.38 14.02 13.52
N VAL A 240 -17.80 13.01 14.29
CA VAL A 240 -17.05 12.47 15.42
C VAL A 240 -16.59 11.07 15.06
N HIS A 241 -15.30 10.80 15.18
CA HIS A 241 -14.72 9.48 15.02
C HIS A 241 -13.97 9.13 16.31
N ASN A 242 -14.30 8.00 16.93
CA ASN A 242 -13.73 7.55 18.20
C ASN A 242 -13.71 8.63 19.30
N GLY A 243 -14.81 9.38 19.45
CA GLY A 243 -14.95 10.44 20.46
C GLY A 243 -14.20 11.75 20.14
N LYS A 244 -13.42 11.83 19.05
CA LYS A 244 -12.74 13.06 18.61
C LYS A 244 -13.49 13.72 17.46
N ARG A 245 -13.62 15.05 17.54
CA ARG A 245 -14.17 15.86 16.44
C ARG A 245 -13.18 15.89 15.27
N LEU A 246 -13.65 15.47 14.11
CA LEU A 246 -12.91 15.54 12.86
C LEU A 246 -12.79 16.99 12.40
N ARG A 247 -11.56 17.41 12.13
CA ARG A 247 -11.22 18.69 11.50
C ARG A 247 -10.50 18.37 10.20
N ILE A 248 -10.93 19.05 9.14
CA ILE A 248 -10.34 18.96 7.80
C ILE A 248 -9.83 20.34 7.40
N GLU A 249 -8.60 20.38 6.89
CA GLU A 249 -7.86 21.55 6.39
C GLU A 249 -7.34 21.30 4.99
#